data_AF-A0A970TEL7-F1
#
_entry.id   AF-A0A970TEL7-F1
#
_cell.length_a   1.000
_cell.length_b   1.000
_cell.length_c   1.000
_cell.angle_alpha   90.00
_cell.angle_beta   90.00
_cell.angle_gamma   90.00
#
_symmetry.space_group_name_H-M   'P 1'
#
loop_
_entity.id
_entity.type
_entity.pdbx_description
1 polymer ?
#
loop_
_entity_poly.entity_id
_entity_poly.type
_entity_poly.pdbx_seq_one_letter_code
_entity_poly.pdbx_strand_id
1 'polypeptide(L)'
;MTDAATPSPDADLTEIIESAGRLGIELDEAEAMQWLTAMAANEAQEGVVVDERTGVFGHRMVMLDFSPEDLAHFREIGRLVEFQDVPGQVETALALSGSAAQSKIQSYPGDADYFERVNIIADTREDACNILAKIMREKALSSAVGPTWQLIEVKFGSYARDFVKEGRTISAGSPISWSPAEIEAGKIEGFNPEGEPAVVRWEVVAHEPGWCKLDWVVADPSRRRLANASNMLDVTWEAPDGVITPLDAFLDPYFQEVYLDATSVPIFAKLAKHVSADALDDYVAALQREVMKYMTRDLNYGKVAKRLYNIFRLTGRYPEAAFLRELFDEPATILYQVWSLIRTVDDATQPGSGIAMQNVLEQADELILAVIAALEGDQETEIVRYLLRLRDSLSRQRSGQSLMPEAEAARAEVINIVNNFFYEKLTALPAICAYMDDLKAQ
;
A
#
# COMPACT_ATOMS: atom_id res chain seq x y z
N MET A 1 39.33 16.52 -19.65
CA MET A 1 38.84 15.15 -19.41
C MET A 1 39.42 14.72 -18.08
N THR A 2 38.67 14.99 -17.02
CA THR A 2 38.97 14.52 -15.67
C THR A 2 37.94 13.46 -15.38
N ASP A 3 38.36 12.19 -15.40
CA ASP A 3 37.60 11.10 -14.82
C ASP A 3 37.36 11.45 -13.35
N ALA A 4 36.11 11.77 -13.01
CA ALA A 4 35.67 11.76 -11.63
C ALA A 4 35.58 10.29 -11.24
N ALA A 5 36.54 9.83 -10.42
CA ALA A 5 36.49 8.50 -9.83
C ALA A 5 35.17 8.38 -9.05
N THR A 6 34.37 7.37 -9.39
CA THR A 6 33.22 6.96 -8.59
C THR A 6 33.70 6.68 -7.16
N PRO A 7 33.14 7.31 -6.12
CA PRO A 7 33.55 7.06 -4.75
C PRO A 7 33.40 5.57 -4.39
N SER A 8 34.27 5.07 -3.52
CA SER A 8 34.19 3.69 -3.03
C SER A 8 32.99 3.54 -2.07
N PRO A 9 32.34 2.37 -2.00
CA PRO A 9 31.20 2.12 -1.10
C PRO A 9 31.43 2.54 0.37
N ASP A 10 32.67 2.41 0.87
CA ASP A 10 33.06 2.81 2.23
C ASP A 10 33.01 4.34 2.47
N ALA A 11 33.26 5.14 1.43
CA ALA A 11 33.24 6.60 1.52
C ALA A 11 31.82 7.15 1.53
N ASP A 12 30.95 6.60 0.67
CA ASP A 12 29.53 6.99 0.60
C ASP A 12 28.79 6.63 1.90
N LEU A 13 29.12 5.49 2.50
CA LEU A 13 28.57 5.10 3.80
C LEU A 13 29.01 6.05 4.92
N THR A 14 30.28 6.43 4.97
CA THR A 14 30.79 7.33 6.01
C THR A 14 30.04 8.67 5.95
N GLU A 15 29.81 9.20 4.75
CA GLU A 15 29.02 10.43 4.55
C GLU A 15 27.56 10.27 5.01
N ILE A 16 26.96 9.10 4.84
CA ILE A 16 25.61 8.80 5.32
C ILE A 16 25.56 8.72 6.84
N ILE A 17 26.50 8.02 7.47
CA ILE A 17 26.59 7.92 8.93
C ILE A 17 26.75 9.32 9.54
N GLU A 18 27.65 10.14 8.98
CA GLU A 18 27.86 11.52 9.42
C GLU A 18 26.62 12.41 9.20
N SER A 19 25.89 12.19 8.11
CA SER A 19 24.65 12.92 7.81
C SER A 19 23.49 12.49 8.71
N ALA A 20 23.33 11.19 8.97
CA ALA A 20 22.38 10.62 9.91
C ALA A 20 22.62 11.18 11.32
N GLY A 21 23.86 11.12 11.81
CA GLY A 21 24.22 11.63 13.13
C GLY A 21 23.94 13.13 13.31
N ARG A 22 24.16 13.96 12.27
CA ARG A 22 23.83 15.40 12.31
C ARG A 22 22.33 15.68 12.42
N LEU A 23 21.51 14.75 11.96
CA LEU A 23 20.06 14.87 11.93
C LEU A 23 19.39 14.21 13.13
N GLY A 24 20.18 13.68 14.07
CA GLY A 24 19.67 12.85 15.14
C GLY A 24 18.93 11.63 14.59
N ILE A 25 19.42 11.07 13.48
CA ILE A 25 19.01 9.75 13.02
C ILE A 25 19.94 8.73 13.67
N GLU A 26 19.43 7.83 14.52
CA GLU A 26 20.20 6.72 15.09
C GLU A 26 20.29 5.59 14.07
N LEU A 27 21.49 5.36 13.55
CA LEU A 27 21.75 4.34 12.53
C LEU A 27 22.53 3.18 13.16
N ASP A 28 21.99 1.96 13.09
CA ASP A 28 22.76 0.76 13.47
C ASP A 28 23.79 0.48 12.37
N GLU A 29 25.02 0.95 12.58
CA GLU A 29 26.10 0.83 11.61
C GLU A 29 26.35 -0.62 11.18
N ALA A 30 26.16 -1.59 12.09
CA ALA A 30 26.40 -3.00 11.79
C ALA A 30 25.28 -3.58 10.93
N GLU A 31 24.02 -3.25 11.22
CA GLU A 31 22.87 -3.69 10.42
C GLU A 31 22.87 -3.02 9.03
N ALA A 32 23.10 -1.71 8.97
CA ALA A 32 23.21 -0.96 7.72
C ALA A 32 24.32 -1.53 6.83
N MET A 33 25.47 -1.87 7.42
CA MET A 33 26.58 -2.50 6.68
C MET A 33 26.26 -3.90 6.17
N GLN A 34 25.60 -4.72 6.98
CA GLN A 34 25.16 -6.04 6.54
C GLN A 34 24.18 -5.94 5.39
N TRP A 35 23.24 -5.00 5.46
CA TRP A 35 22.26 -4.76 4.40
C TRP A 35 22.92 -4.28 3.10
N LEU A 36 23.81 -3.29 3.17
CA LEU A 36 24.55 -2.81 2.00
C LEU A 36 25.38 -3.92 1.35
N THR A 37 26.06 -4.73 2.16
CA THR A 37 26.83 -5.88 1.67
C THR A 37 25.92 -6.90 0.97
N ALA A 38 24.74 -7.17 1.54
CA ALA A 38 23.77 -8.07 0.95
C ALA A 38 23.20 -7.52 -0.37
N MET A 39 22.91 -6.22 -0.45
CA MET A 39 22.45 -5.57 -1.68
C MET A 39 23.52 -5.59 -2.78
N ALA A 40 24.78 -5.29 -2.45
CA ALA A 40 25.88 -5.38 -3.41
C ALA A 40 26.13 -6.82 -3.91
N ALA A 41 25.95 -7.82 -3.03
CA ALA A 41 26.05 -9.22 -3.43
C ALA A 41 24.86 -9.68 -4.32
N ASN A 42 23.71 -9.02 -4.21
CA ASN A 42 22.51 -9.33 -5.00
C ASN A 42 22.62 -8.91 -6.46
N GLU A 43 23.42 -7.89 -6.80
CA GLU A 43 23.67 -7.50 -8.20
C GLU A 43 24.23 -8.67 -9.03
N ALA A 44 24.88 -9.64 -8.39
CA ALA A 44 25.44 -10.82 -9.03
C ALA A 44 24.47 -12.03 -9.10
N GLN A 45 23.31 -11.99 -8.44
CA GLN A 45 22.35 -13.10 -8.36
C GLN A 45 20.91 -12.62 -8.55
N GLU A 46 20.37 -12.75 -9.76
CA GLU A 46 18.95 -12.60 -10.01
C GLU A 46 18.14 -13.74 -9.38
N GLY A 47 17.02 -13.43 -8.74
CA GLY A 47 15.99 -14.44 -8.45
C GLY A 47 15.18 -14.27 -7.17
N VAL A 48 14.18 -15.13 -7.08
CA VAL A 48 13.33 -15.34 -5.91
C VAL A 48 14.03 -16.23 -4.89
N VAL A 49 13.85 -15.91 -3.61
CA VAL A 49 14.34 -16.70 -2.48
C VAL A 49 13.14 -17.23 -1.69
N VAL A 50 13.22 -18.50 -1.30
CA VAL A 50 12.26 -19.16 -0.42
C VAL A 50 12.89 -19.27 0.96
N ASP A 51 12.19 -18.81 2.00
CA ASP A 51 12.54 -19.11 3.39
C ASP A 51 11.92 -20.46 3.75
N GLU A 52 12.75 -21.52 3.77
CA GLU A 52 12.32 -22.88 4.07
C GLU A 52 11.69 -23.03 5.46
N ARG A 53 12.04 -22.17 6.42
CA ARG A 53 11.52 -22.26 7.80
C ARG A 53 10.09 -21.76 7.87
N THR A 54 9.80 -20.66 7.19
CA THR A 54 8.50 -19.99 7.29
C THR A 54 7.59 -20.31 6.12
N GLY A 55 8.14 -20.77 5.00
CA GLY A 55 7.42 -21.11 3.77
C GLY A 55 7.01 -19.88 2.94
N VAL A 56 7.54 -18.70 3.25
CA VAL A 56 7.32 -17.50 2.42
C VAL A 56 8.40 -17.38 1.36
N PHE A 57 8.11 -16.65 0.28
CA PHE A 57 9.10 -16.38 -0.75
C PHE A 57 8.88 -15.02 -1.40
N GLY A 58 9.89 -14.48 -2.05
CA GLY A 58 9.78 -13.21 -2.75
C GLY A 58 11.08 -12.86 -3.45
N HIS A 59 11.09 -11.71 -4.11
CA HIS A 59 12.33 -11.18 -4.67
C HIS A 59 13.37 -11.00 -3.56
N ARG A 60 14.62 -11.41 -3.79
CA ARG A 60 15.65 -11.44 -2.75
C ARG A 60 15.79 -10.13 -1.97
N MET A 61 15.75 -9.00 -2.68
CA MET A 61 15.81 -7.67 -2.08
C MET A 61 14.67 -7.43 -1.07
N VAL A 62 13.44 -7.84 -1.41
CA VAL A 62 12.28 -7.71 -0.51
C VAL A 62 12.44 -8.62 0.71
N MET A 63 12.95 -9.83 0.50
CA MET A 63 13.20 -10.78 1.58
C MET A 63 14.23 -10.29 2.61
N LEU A 64 15.13 -9.38 2.23
CA LEU A 64 16.05 -8.73 3.17
C LEU A 64 15.32 -7.75 4.11
N ASP A 65 14.24 -7.13 3.64
CA ASP A 65 13.46 -6.13 4.38
C ASP A 65 12.24 -6.74 5.11
N PHE A 66 12.06 -8.06 5.03
CA PHE A 66 10.94 -8.78 5.64
C PHE A 66 11.32 -9.45 6.98
N SER A 67 10.44 -9.33 7.97
CA SER A 67 10.52 -10.01 9.27
C SER A 67 9.33 -10.94 9.44
N PRO A 68 9.54 -12.20 9.89
CA PRO A 68 8.46 -13.15 10.08
C PRO A 68 7.68 -12.96 11.39
N GLU A 69 8.01 -11.96 12.22
CA GLU A 69 7.40 -11.77 13.54
C GLU A 69 5.86 -11.63 13.48
N ASP A 70 5.36 -10.82 12.56
CA ASP A 70 3.92 -10.62 12.35
C ASP A 70 3.31 -11.55 11.29
N LEU A 71 4.08 -12.48 10.73
CA LEU A 71 3.63 -13.35 9.64
C LEU A 71 2.39 -14.18 10.01
N ALA A 72 2.29 -14.65 11.26
CA ALA A 72 1.13 -15.40 11.71
C ALA A 72 -0.16 -14.56 11.66
N HIS A 73 -0.06 -13.29 12.06
CA HIS A 73 -1.16 -12.34 11.98
C HIS A 73 -1.54 -12.03 10.53
N PHE A 74 -0.56 -11.78 9.68
CA PHE A 74 -0.80 -11.55 8.26
C PHE A 74 -1.39 -12.78 7.54
N ARG A 75 -1.06 -14.00 7.94
CA ARG A 75 -1.73 -15.21 7.43
C ARG A 75 -3.16 -15.36 7.94
N GLU A 76 -3.46 -14.87 9.14
CA GLU A 76 -4.82 -14.85 9.66
C GLU A 76 -5.72 -13.92 8.87
N ILE A 77 -5.28 -12.68 8.63
CA ILE A 77 -5.99 -11.74 7.74
C ILE A 77 -5.96 -12.25 6.29
N GLY A 78 -4.86 -12.88 5.85
CA GLY A 78 -4.74 -13.50 4.53
C GLY A 78 -5.89 -14.43 4.21
N ARG A 79 -6.25 -15.32 5.15
CA ARG A 79 -7.39 -16.25 5.02
C ARG A 79 -8.74 -15.56 4.81
N LEU A 80 -8.92 -14.33 5.30
CA LEU A 80 -10.11 -13.53 5.03
C LEU A 80 -10.11 -13.01 3.59
N VAL A 81 -8.98 -12.49 3.12
CA VAL A 81 -8.92 -11.73 1.86
C VAL A 81 -8.62 -12.58 0.62
N GLU A 82 -7.98 -13.73 0.79
CA GLU A 82 -7.43 -14.57 -0.30
C GLU A 82 -8.49 -15.22 -1.17
N PHE A 83 -8.24 -15.30 -2.47
CA PHE A 83 -9.00 -16.16 -3.38
C PHE A 83 -8.48 -17.59 -3.29
N GLN A 84 -9.36 -18.54 -3.58
CA GLN A 84 -9.06 -19.97 -3.47
C GLN A 84 -8.88 -20.57 -4.85
N ASP A 85 -7.94 -21.50 -4.95
CA ASP A 85 -7.77 -22.33 -6.14
C ASP A 85 -9.06 -23.09 -6.46
N VAL A 86 -9.38 -23.17 -7.75
CA VAL A 86 -10.40 -24.06 -8.30
C VAL A 86 -9.69 -24.96 -9.31
N PRO A 87 -9.53 -26.27 -9.02
CA PRO A 87 -8.76 -27.17 -9.87
C PRO A 87 -9.14 -27.08 -11.36
N GLY A 88 -8.17 -26.70 -12.19
CA GLY A 88 -8.34 -26.57 -13.64
C GLY A 88 -9.12 -25.33 -14.11
N GLN A 89 -9.38 -24.37 -13.22
CA GLN A 89 -10.15 -23.16 -13.55
C GLN A 89 -9.56 -21.87 -12.95
N VAL A 90 -9.12 -21.89 -11.69
CA VAL A 90 -8.55 -20.73 -10.99
C VAL A 90 -7.31 -21.18 -10.24
N GLU A 91 -6.22 -20.44 -10.42
CA GLU A 91 -4.98 -20.60 -9.65
C GLU A 91 -4.63 -19.27 -9.00
N THR A 92 -4.25 -19.30 -7.72
CA THR A 92 -3.97 -18.08 -6.95
C THR A 92 -2.60 -18.10 -6.27
N ALA A 93 -2.06 -16.90 -6.05
CA ALA A 93 -0.87 -16.71 -5.24
C ALA A 93 -0.97 -15.41 -4.45
N LEU A 94 -1.30 -15.54 -3.17
CA LEU A 94 -1.40 -14.42 -2.24
C LEU A 94 -0.01 -13.99 -1.74
N ALA A 95 0.23 -12.69 -1.78
CA ALA A 95 1.39 -12.03 -1.24
C ALA A 95 1.01 -10.84 -0.37
N LEU A 96 1.88 -10.52 0.58
CA LEU A 96 1.92 -9.18 1.16
C LEU A 96 2.54 -8.23 0.15
N SER A 97 2.05 -7.00 0.14
CA SER A 97 2.56 -5.93 -0.71
C SER A 97 2.71 -4.64 0.08
N GLY A 98 3.31 -3.63 -0.57
CA GLY A 98 3.45 -2.29 0.00
C GLY A 98 4.06 -2.29 1.41
N SER A 99 3.36 -1.66 2.34
CA SER A 99 3.86 -1.49 3.71
C SER A 99 3.98 -2.80 4.49
N ALA A 100 3.09 -3.76 4.23
CA ALA A 100 3.06 -5.03 4.95
C ALA A 100 4.22 -5.97 4.55
N ALA A 101 4.77 -5.79 3.34
CA ALA A 101 5.90 -6.56 2.83
C ALA A 101 7.29 -6.04 3.27
N GLN A 102 7.35 -4.81 3.82
CA GLN A 102 8.60 -4.12 4.19
C GLN A 102 8.74 -3.97 5.70
N SER A 103 8.45 -5.01 6.47
CA SER A 103 8.24 -4.93 7.92
C SER A 103 9.47 -4.52 8.74
N LYS A 104 10.70 -4.65 8.21
CA LYS A 104 11.92 -4.11 8.86
C LYS A 104 12.13 -2.61 8.65
N ILE A 105 11.35 -2.02 7.75
CA ILE A 105 11.33 -0.60 7.41
C ILE A 105 9.99 -0.02 7.84
N GLN A 106 9.03 -0.87 8.21
CA GLN A 106 7.75 -0.43 8.67
C GLN A 106 7.28 -1.37 9.76
N SER A 107 7.95 -1.26 10.90
CA SER A 107 7.67 -2.02 12.13
C SER A 107 6.25 -1.79 12.64
N TYR A 108 5.61 -0.69 12.22
CA TYR A 108 4.20 -0.41 12.44
C TYR A 108 3.49 -0.21 11.10
N PRO A 109 3.00 -1.28 10.45
CA PRO A 109 2.15 -1.15 9.28
C PRO A 109 0.82 -0.50 9.69
N GLY A 110 0.35 0.47 8.90
CA GLY A 110 -0.94 1.12 9.14
C GLY A 110 -2.12 0.31 8.58
N ASP A 111 -1.83 -0.59 7.64
CA ASP A 111 -2.76 -1.43 6.89
C ASP A 111 -2.16 -2.82 6.65
N ALA A 112 -3.01 -3.78 6.32
CA ALA A 112 -2.63 -5.07 5.77
C ALA A 112 -2.87 -5.06 4.25
N ASP A 113 -1.86 -4.66 3.49
CA ASP A 113 -1.92 -4.63 2.03
C ASP A 113 -1.51 -5.98 1.44
N TYR A 114 -2.39 -6.54 0.63
CA TYR A 114 -2.19 -7.77 -0.12
C TYR A 114 -2.21 -7.52 -1.61
N PHE A 115 -1.48 -8.38 -2.30
CA PHE A 115 -1.48 -8.54 -3.73
C PHE A 115 -1.74 -10.00 -4.02
N GLU A 116 -2.61 -10.31 -4.97
CA GLU A 116 -2.90 -11.68 -5.33
C GLU A 116 -2.89 -11.86 -6.83
N ARG A 117 -2.03 -12.77 -7.29
CA ARG A 117 -2.09 -13.22 -8.68
C ARG A 117 -3.27 -14.17 -8.80
N VAL A 118 -4.15 -13.92 -9.77
CA VAL A 118 -5.30 -14.76 -10.05
C VAL A 118 -5.26 -15.13 -11.53
N ASN A 119 -4.90 -16.38 -11.84
CA ASN A 119 -4.90 -16.89 -13.20
C ASN A 119 -6.17 -17.69 -13.45
N ILE A 120 -6.95 -17.25 -14.44
CA ILE A 120 -8.20 -17.88 -14.84
C ILE A 120 -7.97 -18.70 -16.10
N ILE A 121 -8.21 -20.00 -16.01
CA ILE A 121 -8.11 -20.94 -17.13
C ILE A 121 -9.48 -21.08 -17.76
N ALA A 122 -9.63 -20.65 -19.02
CA ALA A 122 -10.90 -20.69 -19.73
C ALA A 122 -10.72 -20.73 -21.25
N ASP A 123 -11.72 -21.25 -21.96
CA ASP A 123 -11.69 -21.36 -23.43
C ASP A 123 -11.70 -19.99 -24.12
N THR A 124 -12.36 -19.00 -23.52
CA THR A 124 -12.47 -17.64 -24.07
C THR A 124 -12.21 -16.58 -23.00
N ARG A 125 -11.78 -15.39 -23.44
CA ARG A 125 -11.66 -14.21 -22.56
C ARG A 125 -12.98 -13.87 -21.88
N GLU A 126 -14.09 -14.01 -22.60
CA GLU A 126 -15.44 -13.74 -22.07
C GLU A 126 -15.76 -14.70 -20.92
N ASP A 127 -15.47 -15.99 -21.08
CA ASP A 127 -15.64 -16.97 -20.01
C ASP A 127 -14.72 -16.67 -18.82
N ALA A 128 -13.47 -16.27 -19.06
CA ALA A 128 -12.55 -15.87 -17.99
C ALA A 128 -13.09 -14.66 -17.20
N CYS A 129 -13.61 -13.64 -17.90
CA CYS A 129 -14.25 -12.47 -17.30
C CYS A 129 -15.48 -12.84 -16.47
N ASN A 130 -16.29 -13.79 -16.97
CA ASN A 130 -17.47 -14.29 -16.25
C ASN A 130 -17.08 -15.08 -15.00
N ILE A 131 -16.03 -15.90 -15.07
CA ILE A 131 -15.49 -16.61 -13.90
C ILE A 131 -14.97 -15.61 -12.86
N LEU A 132 -14.18 -14.61 -13.27
CA LEU A 132 -13.69 -13.56 -12.39
C LEU A 132 -14.85 -12.82 -11.69
N ALA A 133 -15.84 -12.37 -12.46
CA ALA A 133 -16.99 -11.65 -11.93
C ALA A 133 -17.77 -12.48 -10.91
N LYS A 134 -17.85 -13.80 -11.13
CA LYS A 134 -18.48 -14.73 -10.19
C LYS A 134 -17.68 -14.87 -8.90
N ILE A 135 -16.39 -15.21 -8.98
CA ILE A 135 -15.57 -15.44 -7.77
C ILE A 135 -15.42 -14.17 -6.94
N MET A 136 -15.31 -12.98 -7.57
CA MET A 136 -15.26 -11.71 -6.86
C MET A 136 -16.55 -11.42 -6.12
N ARG A 137 -17.71 -11.64 -6.77
CA ARG A 137 -19.02 -11.46 -6.13
C ARG A 137 -19.23 -12.44 -4.98
N GLU A 138 -18.86 -13.71 -5.18
CA GLU A 138 -18.95 -14.74 -4.13
C GLU A 138 -18.03 -14.41 -2.94
N LYS A 139 -16.78 -14.01 -3.19
CA LYS A 139 -15.86 -13.55 -2.13
C LYS A 139 -16.46 -12.37 -1.38
N ALA A 140 -16.87 -11.31 -2.08
CA ALA A 140 -17.40 -10.10 -1.47
C ALA A 140 -18.61 -10.38 -0.57
N LEU A 141 -19.56 -11.19 -1.04
CA LEU A 141 -20.78 -11.49 -0.26
C LEU A 141 -20.52 -12.46 0.89
N SER A 142 -19.64 -13.45 0.71
CA SER A 142 -19.31 -14.42 1.76
C SER A 142 -18.45 -13.83 2.88
N SER A 143 -17.70 -12.76 2.61
CA SER A 143 -16.88 -12.05 3.60
C SER A 143 -17.38 -10.64 3.92
N ALA A 144 -18.63 -10.31 3.58
CA ALA A 144 -19.20 -8.98 3.74
C ALA A 144 -19.17 -8.48 5.20
N VAL A 145 -19.50 -9.36 6.16
CA VAL A 145 -19.48 -9.06 7.61
C VAL A 145 -19.06 -10.31 8.37
N GLY A 146 -18.19 -10.14 9.36
CA GLY A 146 -17.83 -11.16 10.33
C GLY A 146 -17.65 -10.61 11.73
N PRO A 147 -17.18 -11.43 12.69
CA PRO A 147 -17.03 -11.03 14.09
C PRO A 147 -16.07 -9.86 14.29
N THR A 148 -15.03 -9.77 13.45
CA THR A 148 -13.95 -8.79 13.56
C THR A 148 -13.62 -8.13 12.23
N TRP A 149 -14.51 -8.17 11.23
CA TRP A 149 -14.28 -7.52 9.95
C TRP A 149 -15.56 -7.11 9.25
N GLN A 150 -15.44 -6.17 8.33
CA GLN A 150 -16.51 -5.72 7.45
C GLN A 150 -15.93 -5.29 6.10
N LEU A 151 -16.55 -5.72 5.01
CA LEU A 151 -16.23 -5.27 3.65
C LEU A 151 -16.67 -3.81 3.48
N ILE A 152 -15.76 -2.98 2.98
CA ILE A 152 -15.98 -1.55 2.71
C ILE A 152 -16.45 -1.39 1.27
N GLU A 153 -15.63 -1.83 0.32
CA GLU A 153 -15.91 -1.69 -1.11
C GLU A 153 -15.21 -2.76 -1.96
N VAL A 154 -15.68 -2.90 -3.20
CA VAL A 154 -15.01 -3.65 -4.26
C VAL A 154 -14.84 -2.76 -5.48
N LYS A 155 -13.62 -2.65 -6.01
CA LYS A 155 -13.34 -2.04 -7.30
C LYS A 155 -13.45 -3.10 -8.39
N PHE A 156 -14.34 -2.88 -9.35
CA PHE A 156 -14.58 -3.80 -10.45
C PHE A 156 -15.26 -3.10 -11.63
N GLY A 157 -14.59 -3.08 -12.78
CA GLY A 157 -15.02 -2.44 -14.01
C GLY A 157 -14.87 -0.91 -14.01
N SER A 158 -15.24 -0.31 -15.13
CA SER A 158 -15.19 1.15 -15.35
C SER A 158 -16.51 1.69 -15.90
N TYR A 159 -16.81 2.96 -15.61
CA TYR A 159 -18.00 3.63 -16.14
C TYR A 159 -17.85 3.85 -17.65
N ALA A 160 -18.70 3.23 -18.47
CA ALA A 160 -18.66 3.37 -19.93
C ALA A 160 -19.05 4.78 -20.43
N ARG A 161 -19.73 5.57 -19.60
CA ARG A 161 -20.19 6.94 -19.87
C ARG A 161 -20.26 7.71 -18.56
N ASP A 162 -20.34 9.04 -18.65
CA ASP A 162 -20.53 9.88 -17.47
C ASP A 162 -21.78 9.45 -16.68
N PHE A 163 -21.65 9.40 -15.36
CA PHE A 163 -22.67 8.88 -14.45
C PHE A 163 -22.80 9.79 -13.23
N VAL A 164 -24.02 10.00 -12.75
CA VAL A 164 -24.30 10.83 -11.58
C VAL A 164 -24.84 9.92 -10.47
N LYS A 165 -24.07 9.82 -9.38
CA LYS A 165 -24.44 9.09 -8.15
C LYS A 165 -24.34 10.04 -6.97
N GLU A 166 -25.39 10.11 -6.16
CA GLU A 166 -25.43 10.95 -4.94
C GLU A 166 -25.04 12.43 -5.18
N GLY A 167 -25.43 12.98 -6.33
CA GLY A 167 -25.13 14.36 -6.71
C GLY A 167 -23.68 14.60 -7.16
N ARG A 168 -22.85 13.57 -7.26
CA ARG A 168 -21.49 13.62 -7.82
C ARG A 168 -21.46 13.09 -9.24
N THR A 169 -20.86 13.86 -10.13
CA THR A 169 -20.58 13.41 -11.50
C THR A 169 -19.30 12.59 -11.51
N ILE A 170 -19.38 11.40 -12.10
CA ILE A 170 -18.30 10.45 -12.30
C ILE A 170 -18.05 10.37 -13.80
N SER A 171 -16.82 10.68 -14.22
CA SER A 171 -16.46 10.71 -15.64
C SER A 171 -16.37 9.30 -16.23
N ALA A 172 -16.65 9.18 -17.53
CA ALA A 172 -16.38 7.96 -18.29
C ALA A 172 -14.92 7.48 -18.11
N GLY A 173 -14.72 6.17 -18.06
CA GLY A 173 -13.43 5.52 -17.82
C GLY A 173 -13.01 5.45 -16.34
N SER A 174 -13.71 6.14 -15.44
CA SER A 174 -13.41 6.06 -14.00
C SER A 174 -13.69 4.64 -13.48
N PRO A 175 -12.83 4.08 -12.61
CA PRO A 175 -13.10 2.82 -11.93
C PRO A 175 -14.41 2.86 -11.13
N ILE A 176 -15.13 1.75 -11.10
CA ILE A 176 -16.37 1.62 -10.32
C ILE A 176 -16.06 1.04 -8.95
N SER A 177 -16.41 1.78 -7.89
CA SER A 177 -16.48 1.29 -6.52
C SER A 177 -17.89 0.80 -6.20
N TRP A 178 -18.01 -0.47 -5.83
CA TRP A 178 -19.25 -1.13 -5.44
C TRP A 178 -19.33 -1.30 -3.92
N SER A 179 -20.43 -0.87 -3.31
CA SER A 179 -20.74 -1.22 -1.93
C SER A 179 -21.27 -2.66 -1.82
N PRO A 180 -21.20 -3.30 -0.63
CA PRO A 180 -21.74 -4.65 -0.44
C PRO A 180 -23.20 -4.79 -0.86
N ALA A 181 -24.04 -3.78 -0.60
CA ALA A 181 -25.45 -3.77 -0.99
C ALA A 181 -25.65 -3.69 -2.51
N GLU A 182 -24.81 -2.94 -3.23
CA GLU A 182 -24.85 -2.85 -4.69
C GLU A 182 -24.38 -4.16 -5.36
N ILE A 183 -23.39 -4.83 -4.76
CA ILE A 183 -22.94 -6.16 -5.18
C ILE A 183 -24.05 -7.20 -4.99
N GLU A 184 -24.74 -7.16 -3.85
CA GLU A 184 -25.89 -8.04 -3.59
C GLU A 184 -26.99 -7.80 -4.63
N ALA A 185 -27.33 -6.53 -4.89
CA ALA A 185 -28.32 -6.14 -5.89
C ALA A 185 -27.87 -6.42 -7.35
N GLY A 186 -26.56 -6.58 -7.60
CA GLY A 186 -25.97 -6.73 -8.92
C GLY A 186 -26.02 -5.47 -9.79
N LYS A 187 -26.29 -4.30 -9.18
CA LYS A 187 -26.44 -3.04 -9.92
C LYS A 187 -26.18 -1.81 -9.05
N ILE A 188 -25.80 -0.73 -9.72
CA ILE A 188 -25.74 0.63 -9.18
C ILE A 188 -26.79 1.46 -9.93
N GLU A 189 -27.61 2.20 -9.19
CA GLU A 189 -28.62 3.11 -9.73
C GLU A 189 -28.17 4.56 -9.59
N GLY A 190 -28.47 5.37 -10.60
CA GLY A 190 -28.11 6.78 -10.64
C GLY A 190 -28.73 7.45 -11.86
N PHE A 191 -28.05 8.45 -12.40
CA PHE A 191 -28.53 9.23 -13.54
C PHE A 191 -27.42 9.45 -14.57
N ASN A 192 -27.78 9.80 -15.80
CA ASN A 192 -26.85 10.45 -16.73
C ASN A 192 -26.72 11.95 -16.40
N PRO A 193 -25.78 12.69 -17.02
CA PRO A 193 -25.65 14.13 -16.83
C PRO A 193 -26.91 14.94 -17.18
N GLU A 194 -27.79 14.38 -18.02
CA GLU A 194 -29.08 14.97 -18.40
C GLU A 194 -30.19 14.77 -17.36
N GLY A 195 -29.95 13.99 -16.31
CA GLY A 195 -30.90 13.71 -15.22
C GLY A 195 -31.87 12.55 -15.50
N GLU A 196 -31.64 11.77 -16.55
CA GLU A 196 -32.39 10.56 -16.85
C GLU A 196 -31.86 9.37 -16.04
N PRO A 197 -32.73 8.48 -15.51
CA PRO A 197 -32.29 7.31 -14.76
C PRO A 197 -31.34 6.41 -15.55
N ALA A 198 -30.22 6.05 -14.93
CA ALA A 198 -29.21 5.17 -15.50
C ALA A 198 -28.87 4.04 -14.51
N VAL A 199 -28.49 2.87 -15.05
CA VAL A 199 -28.15 1.69 -14.26
C VAL A 199 -26.85 1.09 -14.78
N VAL A 200 -25.91 0.85 -13.88
CA VAL A 200 -24.71 0.04 -14.14
C VAL A 200 -24.97 -1.36 -13.58
N ARG A 201 -24.67 -2.40 -14.36
CA ARG A 201 -24.92 -3.80 -13.99
C ARG A 201 -23.61 -4.55 -13.85
N TRP A 202 -23.50 -5.37 -12.79
CA TRP A 202 -22.30 -6.15 -12.49
C TRP A 202 -21.88 -7.02 -13.67
N GLU A 203 -22.85 -7.68 -14.29
CA GLU A 203 -22.64 -8.62 -15.40
C GLU A 203 -22.21 -7.91 -16.69
N VAL A 204 -22.56 -6.63 -16.83
CA VAL A 204 -22.17 -5.84 -18.02
C VAL A 204 -20.72 -5.39 -17.88
N VAL A 205 -20.35 -4.83 -16.73
CA VAL A 205 -18.98 -4.32 -16.52
C VAL A 205 -17.95 -5.44 -16.43
N ALA A 206 -18.39 -6.66 -16.12
CA ALA A 206 -17.54 -7.84 -16.07
C ALA A 206 -16.73 -8.09 -17.36
N HIS A 207 -17.22 -7.68 -18.52
CA HIS A 207 -16.54 -7.88 -19.81
C HIS A 207 -15.23 -7.09 -19.93
N GLU A 208 -15.11 -6.00 -19.17
CA GLU A 208 -13.92 -5.16 -19.05
C GLU A 208 -13.68 -4.90 -17.55
N PRO A 209 -13.15 -5.90 -16.83
CA PRO A 209 -13.09 -5.89 -15.38
C PRO A 209 -12.14 -4.80 -14.84
N GLY A 210 -11.18 -4.35 -15.65
CA GLY A 210 -10.25 -3.28 -15.29
C GLY A 210 -9.58 -3.53 -13.94
N TRP A 211 -9.41 -2.47 -13.15
CA TRP A 211 -8.78 -2.55 -11.84
C TRP A 211 -9.65 -3.33 -10.84
N CYS A 212 -9.13 -4.45 -10.35
CA CYS A 212 -9.80 -5.34 -9.40
C CYS A 212 -9.19 -5.21 -8.01
N LYS A 213 -10.00 -4.81 -7.02
CA LYS A 213 -9.55 -4.66 -5.62
C LYS A 213 -10.70 -4.88 -4.65
N LEU A 214 -10.43 -5.47 -3.49
CA LEU A 214 -11.37 -5.58 -2.39
C LEU A 214 -10.76 -4.95 -1.13
N ASP A 215 -11.58 -4.20 -0.39
CA ASP A 215 -11.16 -3.46 0.80
C ASP A 215 -12.06 -3.81 1.99
N TRP A 216 -11.46 -4.25 3.09
CA TRP A 216 -12.12 -4.52 4.36
C TRP A 216 -11.55 -3.63 5.46
N VAL A 217 -12.36 -3.36 6.48
CA VAL A 217 -11.86 -2.99 7.80
C VAL A 217 -11.78 -4.26 8.64
N VAL A 218 -10.67 -4.47 9.33
CA VAL A 218 -10.43 -5.58 10.24
C VAL A 218 -10.10 -5.02 11.62
N ALA A 219 -10.81 -5.50 12.63
CA ALA A 219 -10.46 -5.28 14.02
C ALA A 219 -9.45 -6.34 14.46
N ASP A 220 -8.39 -5.89 15.12
CA ASP A 220 -7.47 -6.72 15.89
C ASP A 220 -7.73 -6.48 17.38
N PRO A 221 -8.56 -7.32 18.04
CA PRO A 221 -8.87 -7.16 19.45
C PRO A 221 -7.66 -7.33 20.36
N SER A 222 -6.65 -8.10 19.92
CA SER A 222 -5.45 -8.38 20.70
C SER A 222 -4.55 -7.15 20.79
N ARG A 223 -4.42 -6.43 19.68
CA ARG A 223 -3.68 -5.18 19.57
C ARG A 223 -4.52 -3.92 19.79
N ARG A 224 -5.84 -4.07 20.01
CA ARG A 224 -6.83 -2.98 20.19
C ARG A 224 -6.84 -1.96 19.04
N ARG A 225 -6.66 -2.44 17.81
CA ARG A 225 -6.54 -1.58 16.64
C ARG A 225 -7.52 -1.97 15.56
N LEU A 226 -7.84 -0.99 14.71
CA LEU A 226 -8.45 -1.21 13.41
C LEU A 226 -7.36 -1.11 12.36
N ALA A 227 -7.38 -2.01 11.39
CA ALA A 227 -6.53 -1.98 10.23
C ALA A 227 -7.39 -2.15 8.98
N ASN A 228 -7.08 -1.41 7.92
CA ASN A 228 -7.67 -1.72 6.63
C ASN A 228 -6.90 -2.90 6.03
N ALA A 229 -7.63 -3.90 5.57
CA ALA A 229 -7.08 -5.02 4.84
C ALA A 229 -7.51 -4.88 3.39
N SER A 230 -6.55 -4.82 2.47
CA SER A 230 -6.84 -4.62 1.06
C SER A 230 -6.22 -5.72 0.22
N ASN A 231 -6.93 -6.23 -0.78
CA ASN A 231 -6.40 -7.23 -1.70
C ASN A 231 -6.56 -6.74 -3.13
N MET A 232 -5.43 -6.40 -3.76
CA MET A 232 -5.36 -6.02 -5.16
C MET A 232 -5.10 -7.27 -6.01
N LEU A 233 -5.92 -7.46 -7.04
CA LEU A 233 -5.84 -8.66 -7.88
C LEU A 233 -5.14 -8.35 -9.20
N ASP A 234 -4.05 -9.06 -9.47
CA ASP A 234 -3.38 -9.11 -10.77
C ASP A 234 -3.96 -10.29 -11.55
N VAL A 235 -4.98 -10.00 -12.35
CA VAL A 235 -5.81 -11.03 -12.98
C VAL A 235 -5.35 -11.32 -14.40
N THR A 236 -5.09 -12.60 -14.67
CA THR A 236 -4.70 -13.09 -15.98
C THR A 236 -5.68 -14.12 -16.49
N TRP A 237 -5.80 -14.22 -17.81
CA TRP A 237 -6.52 -15.28 -18.51
C TRP A 237 -5.53 -16.16 -19.25
N GLU A 238 -5.57 -17.47 -18.98
CA GLU A 238 -4.87 -18.51 -19.71
C GLU A 238 -5.82 -19.18 -20.71
N ALA A 239 -5.51 -19.00 -22.00
CA ALA A 239 -6.24 -19.60 -23.11
C ALA A 239 -5.86 -21.09 -23.30
N PRO A 240 -6.65 -21.89 -24.06
CA PRO A 240 -6.36 -23.32 -24.26
C PRO A 240 -5.01 -23.63 -24.93
N ASP A 241 -4.40 -22.66 -25.61
CA ASP A 241 -3.06 -22.77 -26.20
C ASP A 241 -1.93 -22.41 -25.21
N GLY A 242 -2.27 -22.06 -23.97
CA GLY A 242 -1.35 -21.67 -22.90
C GLY A 242 -0.92 -20.21 -22.95
N VAL A 243 -1.49 -19.38 -23.85
CA VAL A 243 -1.22 -17.93 -23.85
C VAL A 243 -1.87 -17.29 -22.64
N ILE A 244 -1.06 -16.53 -21.88
CA ILE A 244 -1.50 -15.79 -20.70
C ILE A 244 -1.61 -14.31 -21.05
N THR A 245 -2.78 -13.73 -20.79
CA THR A 245 -3.09 -12.31 -21.07
C THR A 245 -3.66 -11.62 -19.83
N PRO A 246 -3.09 -10.49 -19.37
CA PRO A 246 -3.68 -9.69 -18.30
C PRO A 246 -5.06 -9.14 -18.69
N LEU A 247 -6.04 -9.21 -17.78
CA LEU A 247 -7.41 -8.77 -18.07
C LEU A 247 -7.60 -7.25 -17.99
N ASP A 248 -6.68 -6.54 -17.35
CA ASP A 248 -6.61 -5.07 -17.27
C ASP A 248 -5.52 -4.47 -18.18
N ALA A 249 -4.89 -5.30 -19.02
CA ALA A 249 -3.79 -4.98 -19.91
C ALA A 249 -2.44 -4.64 -19.24
N PHE A 250 -2.26 -4.94 -17.95
CA PHE A 250 -1.00 -4.78 -17.25
C PHE A 250 -0.68 -6.00 -16.39
N LEU A 251 0.56 -6.51 -16.44
CA LEU A 251 1.00 -7.55 -15.52
C LEU A 251 1.96 -6.93 -14.52
N ASP A 252 1.57 -6.94 -13.24
CA ASP A 252 2.38 -6.31 -12.21
C ASP A 252 3.73 -7.01 -12.04
N PRO A 253 4.84 -6.25 -11.95
CA PRO A 253 6.13 -6.82 -11.58
C PRO A 253 6.10 -7.30 -10.13
N TYR A 254 7.09 -8.12 -9.74
CA TYR A 254 7.13 -8.77 -8.43
C TYR A 254 8.23 -8.23 -7.49
N PHE A 255 8.58 -6.95 -7.64
CA PHE A 255 9.73 -6.35 -6.97
C PHE A 255 9.47 -5.95 -5.51
N GLN A 256 8.24 -6.10 -4.99
CA GLN A 256 7.86 -5.64 -3.64
C GLN A 256 7.06 -6.67 -2.83
N GLU A 257 6.79 -7.84 -3.39
CA GLU A 257 5.84 -8.81 -2.86
C GLU A 257 6.54 -9.89 -2.04
N VAL A 258 5.92 -10.27 -0.91
CA VAL A 258 6.27 -11.45 -0.11
C VAL A 258 5.11 -12.44 -0.16
N TYR A 259 5.25 -13.48 -0.97
CA TYR A 259 4.28 -14.55 -1.13
C TYR A 259 4.21 -15.40 0.14
N LEU A 260 2.98 -15.68 0.57
CA LEU A 260 2.72 -16.22 1.91
C LEU A 260 2.77 -17.75 1.98
N ASP A 261 2.83 -18.44 0.85
CA ASP A 261 2.86 -19.89 0.77
C ASP A 261 3.71 -20.39 -0.42
N ALA A 262 4.78 -21.12 -0.12
CA ALA A 262 5.70 -21.71 -1.11
C ALA A 262 5.04 -22.69 -2.08
N THR A 263 3.85 -23.23 -1.77
CA THR A 263 3.09 -24.04 -2.73
C THR A 263 2.63 -23.25 -3.95
N SER A 264 2.60 -21.91 -3.88
CA SER A 264 2.25 -21.02 -4.99
C SER A 264 3.44 -20.62 -5.89
N VAL A 265 4.65 -21.10 -5.59
CA VAL A 265 5.84 -20.90 -6.46
C VAL A 265 5.59 -21.30 -7.93
N PRO A 266 4.88 -22.41 -8.26
CA PRO A 266 4.62 -22.78 -9.65
C PRO A 266 3.82 -21.73 -10.44
N ILE A 267 2.74 -21.19 -9.88
CA ILE A 267 1.94 -20.16 -10.55
C ILE A 267 2.71 -18.84 -10.64
N PHE A 268 3.44 -18.47 -9.58
CA PHE A 268 4.35 -17.33 -9.62
C PHE A 268 5.36 -17.46 -10.76
N ALA A 269 6.07 -18.59 -10.84
CA ALA A 269 7.10 -18.82 -11.86
C ALA A 269 6.53 -18.93 -13.27
N LYS A 270 5.26 -19.34 -13.41
CA LYS A 270 4.52 -19.29 -14.67
C LYS A 270 4.32 -17.85 -15.11
N LEU A 271 3.75 -17.00 -14.26
CA LEU A 271 3.42 -15.61 -14.58
C LEU A 271 4.65 -14.70 -14.71
N ALA A 272 5.67 -14.90 -13.88
CA ALA A 272 6.90 -14.10 -13.91
C ALA A 272 7.63 -14.13 -15.28
N LYS A 273 7.42 -15.20 -16.08
CA LYS A 273 7.99 -15.30 -17.45
C LYS A 273 7.31 -14.39 -18.47
N HIS A 274 6.13 -13.88 -18.14
CA HIS A 274 5.34 -12.98 -18.99
C HIS A 274 5.53 -11.51 -18.61
N VAL A 275 6.30 -11.21 -17.55
CA VAL A 275 6.65 -9.84 -17.17
C VAL A 275 7.61 -9.27 -18.22
N SER A 276 7.37 -8.02 -18.64
CA SER A 276 8.19 -7.33 -19.65
C SER A 276 9.65 -7.22 -19.23
N ALA A 277 10.56 -7.23 -20.19
CA ALA A 277 11.98 -6.93 -19.96
C ALA A 277 12.19 -5.49 -19.45
N ASP A 278 11.32 -4.56 -19.87
CA ASP A 278 11.34 -3.15 -19.47
C ASP A 278 10.53 -2.90 -18.17
N ALA A 279 9.98 -3.94 -17.54
CA ALA A 279 9.07 -3.80 -16.41
C ALA A 279 9.70 -3.07 -15.21
N LEU A 280 11.01 -3.21 -14.99
CA LEU A 280 11.71 -2.49 -13.93
C LEU A 280 11.75 -0.98 -14.20
N ASP A 281 12.10 -0.59 -15.43
CA ASP A 281 12.18 0.82 -15.82
C ASP A 281 10.81 1.49 -15.80
N ASP A 282 9.79 0.82 -16.34
CA ASP A 282 8.40 1.29 -16.30
C ASP A 282 7.90 1.46 -14.87
N TYR A 283 8.26 0.52 -13.99
CA TYR A 283 7.91 0.55 -12.58
C TYR A 283 8.59 1.71 -11.84
N VAL A 284 9.89 1.91 -12.06
CA VAL A 284 10.63 3.06 -11.51
C VAL A 284 10.02 4.37 -12.00
N ALA A 285 9.69 4.47 -13.29
CA ALA A 285 9.02 5.66 -13.84
C ALA A 285 7.64 5.90 -13.20
N ALA A 286 6.88 4.84 -12.91
CA ALA A 286 5.62 4.95 -12.17
C ALA A 286 5.83 5.48 -10.74
N LEU A 287 6.84 4.97 -10.02
CA LEU A 287 7.19 5.48 -8.70
C LEU A 287 7.62 6.95 -8.72
N GLN A 288 8.38 7.37 -9.74
CA GLN A 288 8.79 8.78 -9.92
C GLN A 288 7.57 9.69 -10.14
N ARG A 289 6.57 9.25 -10.92
CA ARG A 289 5.30 9.99 -11.09
C ARG A 289 4.55 10.14 -9.76
N GLU A 290 4.51 9.10 -8.94
CA GLU A 290 3.90 9.17 -7.60
C GLU A 290 4.69 10.10 -6.67
N VAL A 291 6.03 10.08 -6.70
CA VAL A 291 6.88 11.05 -5.98
C VAL A 291 6.50 12.48 -6.37
N MET A 292 6.42 12.77 -7.67
CA MET A 292 6.05 14.08 -8.18
C MET A 292 4.66 14.55 -7.72
N LYS A 293 3.68 13.65 -7.71
CA LYS A 293 2.35 13.93 -7.17
C LYS A 293 2.41 14.33 -5.70
N TYR A 294 3.12 13.58 -4.86
CA TYR A 294 3.22 13.87 -3.42
C TYR A 294 4.14 15.05 -3.08
N MET A 295 4.88 15.57 -4.04
CA MET A 295 5.70 16.78 -3.88
C MET A 295 4.99 18.06 -4.33
N THR A 296 3.87 17.95 -5.07
CA THR A 296 3.26 19.11 -5.75
C THR A 296 1.76 19.26 -5.53
N ARG A 297 0.99 18.16 -5.64
CA ARG A 297 -0.47 18.18 -5.56
C ARG A 297 -0.97 17.74 -4.19
N ASP A 298 -0.47 16.59 -3.74
CA ASP A 298 -0.93 15.93 -2.51
C ASP A 298 0.22 15.87 -1.52
N LEU A 299 0.68 17.02 -1.00
CA LEU A 299 1.91 17.11 -0.19
C LEU A 299 1.99 16.03 0.90
N ASN A 300 2.94 15.11 0.75
CA ASN A 300 3.18 14.01 1.69
C ASN A 300 4.62 13.47 1.57
N TYR A 301 5.54 14.06 2.32
CA TYR A 301 6.97 13.70 2.29
C TYR A 301 7.26 12.34 2.90
N GLY A 302 6.41 11.84 3.82
CA GLY A 302 6.50 10.46 4.28
C GLY A 302 6.22 9.46 3.15
N LYS A 303 5.24 9.76 2.27
CA LYS A 303 5.02 8.96 1.06
C LYS A 303 6.18 9.11 0.08
N VAL A 304 6.71 10.33 -0.13
CA VAL A 304 7.90 10.57 -0.98
C VAL A 304 9.07 9.69 -0.53
N ALA A 305 9.43 9.73 0.76
CA ALA A 305 10.54 8.96 1.32
C ALA A 305 10.40 7.46 1.03
N LYS A 306 9.21 6.86 1.18
CA LYS A 306 8.98 5.44 0.85
C LYS A 306 9.17 5.10 -0.64
N ARG A 307 8.72 5.98 -1.54
CA ARG A 307 8.88 5.74 -2.98
C ARG A 307 10.33 5.95 -3.39
N LEU A 308 11.02 6.95 -2.83
CA LEU A 308 12.45 7.16 -3.05
C LEU A 308 13.28 5.97 -2.54
N TYR A 309 12.93 5.41 -1.38
CA TYR A 309 13.57 4.19 -0.88
C TYR A 309 13.48 3.06 -1.91
N ASN A 310 12.27 2.82 -2.43
CA ASN A 310 12.03 1.82 -3.47
C ASN A 310 12.78 2.11 -4.77
N ILE A 311 12.77 3.35 -5.24
CA ILE A 311 13.51 3.75 -6.44
C ILE A 311 15.01 3.51 -6.24
N PHE A 312 15.58 3.97 -5.13
CA PHE A 312 17.02 3.90 -4.90
C PHE A 312 17.52 2.48 -4.74
N ARG A 313 16.80 1.62 -4.00
CA ARG A 313 17.16 0.19 -3.90
C ARG A 313 17.03 -0.55 -5.24
N LEU A 314 16.08 -0.17 -6.10
CA LEU A 314 15.88 -0.78 -7.41
C LEU A 314 16.86 -0.27 -8.48
N THR A 315 17.48 0.90 -8.26
CA THR A 315 18.36 1.56 -9.25
C THR A 315 19.83 1.56 -8.83
N GLY A 316 20.20 0.80 -7.79
CA GLY A 316 21.59 0.69 -7.31
C GLY A 316 22.09 1.86 -6.46
N ARG A 317 21.21 2.80 -6.09
CA ARG A 317 21.52 3.91 -5.16
C ARG A 317 21.41 3.46 -3.71
N TYR A 318 22.11 2.38 -3.37
CA TYR A 318 22.03 1.75 -2.04
C TYR A 318 22.39 2.67 -0.87
N PRO A 319 23.38 3.58 -0.99
CA PRO A 319 23.67 4.53 0.07
C PRO A 319 22.41 5.35 0.46
N GLU A 320 21.75 6.00 -0.50
CA GLU A 320 20.54 6.78 -0.22
C GLU A 320 19.36 5.90 0.21
N ALA A 321 19.27 4.67 -0.30
CA ALA A 321 18.28 3.71 0.15
C ALA A 321 18.51 3.31 1.63
N ALA A 322 19.75 3.10 2.05
CA ALA A 322 20.08 2.80 3.45
C ALA A 322 19.68 3.96 4.36
N PHE A 323 20.02 5.21 4.00
CA PHE A 323 19.58 6.38 4.77
C PHE A 323 18.05 6.44 4.93
N LEU A 324 17.32 6.21 3.84
CA LEU A 324 15.85 6.22 3.88
C LEU A 324 15.28 5.04 4.67
N ARG A 325 15.93 3.88 4.61
CA ARG A 325 15.56 2.71 5.42
C ARG A 325 15.65 3.03 6.91
N GLU A 326 16.74 3.65 7.35
CA GLU A 326 16.98 4.00 8.75
C GLU A 326 16.02 5.08 9.24
N LEU A 327 15.72 6.09 8.40
CA LEU A 327 14.66 7.07 8.67
C LEU A 327 13.32 6.38 9.00
N PHE A 328 13.11 5.17 8.48
CA PHE A 328 11.93 4.38 8.71
C PHE A 328 12.09 3.21 9.72
N ASP A 329 13.25 3.05 10.34
CA ASP A 329 13.44 2.15 11.49
C ASP A 329 13.46 2.90 12.83
N GLU A 330 13.68 4.23 12.79
CA GLU A 330 13.67 5.08 13.98
C GLU A 330 12.34 5.01 14.77
N PRO A 331 12.37 5.21 16.09
CA PRO A 331 11.14 5.41 16.88
C PRO A 331 10.21 6.49 16.29
N ALA A 332 10.78 7.51 15.63
CA ALA A 332 10.03 8.57 14.95
C ALA A 332 9.10 8.08 13.81
N THR A 333 9.27 6.85 13.32
CA THR A 333 8.35 6.23 12.37
C THR A 333 6.93 6.07 12.86
N ILE A 334 6.73 6.09 14.18
CA ILE A 334 5.40 6.13 14.77
C ILE A 334 4.59 7.32 14.23
N LEU A 335 5.25 8.40 13.79
CA LEU A 335 4.57 9.53 13.15
C LEU A 335 3.88 9.17 11.84
N TYR A 336 4.29 8.09 11.18
CA TYR A 336 3.56 7.59 10.02
C TYR A 336 2.17 7.03 10.39
N GLN A 337 1.99 6.56 11.62
CA GLN A 337 0.69 6.10 12.13
C GLN A 337 -0.35 7.23 12.24
N VAL A 338 0.08 8.49 12.19
CA VAL A 338 -0.85 9.63 12.03
C VAL A 338 -1.74 9.45 10.81
N TRP A 339 -1.19 8.97 9.68
CA TRP A 339 -1.98 8.75 8.48
C TRP A 339 -2.99 7.60 8.64
N SER A 340 -2.66 6.58 9.44
CA SER A 340 -3.61 5.52 9.80
C SER A 340 -4.76 6.08 10.67
N LEU A 341 -4.45 6.90 11.67
CA LEU A 341 -5.46 7.58 12.47
C LEU A 341 -6.37 8.48 11.61
N ILE A 342 -5.79 9.28 10.70
CA ILE A 342 -6.55 10.18 9.83
C ILE A 342 -7.55 9.41 8.97
N ARG A 343 -7.12 8.30 8.37
CA ARG A 343 -8.03 7.45 7.58
C ARG A 343 -9.12 6.82 8.44
N THR A 344 -8.79 6.36 9.64
CA THR A 344 -9.80 5.82 10.57
C THR A 344 -10.83 6.89 10.96
N VAL A 345 -10.42 8.16 11.06
CA VAL A 345 -11.34 9.31 11.21
C VAL A 345 -12.23 9.45 9.98
N ASP A 346 -11.67 9.39 8.77
CA ASP A 346 -12.45 9.48 7.52
C ASP A 346 -13.49 8.34 7.46
N ASP A 347 -13.07 7.10 7.69
CA ASP A 347 -13.93 5.92 7.66
C ASP A 347 -15.02 5.97 8.75
N ALA A 348 -14.73 6.48 9.95
CA ALA A 348 -15.71 6.65 11.02
C ALA A 348 -16.72 7.78 10.78
N THR A 349 -16.39 8.75 9.92
CA THR A 349 -17.24 9.91 9.61
C THR A 349 -18.08 9.75 8.34
N GLN A 350 -17.89 8.65 7.59
CA GLN A 350 -18.74 8.32 6.45
C GLN A 350 -20.17 7.92 6.89
N PRO A 351 -21.23 8.39 6.21
CA PRO A 351 -22.59 7.97 6.49
C PRO A 351 -22.76 6.45 6.50
N GLY A 352 -23.39 5.90 7.54
CA GLY A 352 -23.59 4.45 7.68
C GLY A 352 -22.38 3.67 8.19
N SER A 353 -21.28 4.34 8.56
CA SER A 353 -20.11 3.69 9.13
C SER A 353 -20.44 2.92 10.42
N GLY A 354 -19.98 1.67 10.48
CA GLY A 354 -20.03 0.84 11.69
C GLY A 354 -18.89 1.14 12.68
N ILE A 355 -17.94 1.99 12.31
CA ILE A 355 -16.78 2.31 13.15
C ILE A 355 -17.20 3.31 14.24
N ALA A 356 -17.11 2.88 15.49
CA ALA A 356 -17.38 3.73 16.65
C ALA A 356 -16.28 4.79 16.81
N MET A 357 -16.67 6.06 17.01
CA MET A 357 -15.72 7.14 17.33
C MET A 357 -14.89 6.84 18.58
N GLN A 358 -15.40 5.99 19.48
CA GLN A 358 -14.64 5.50 20.64
C GLN A 358 -13.35 4.78 20.21
N ASN A 359 -13.40 3.97 19.13
CA ASN A 359 -12.22 3.28 18.60
C ASN A 359 -11.21 4.28 18.04
N VAL A 360 -11.69 5.34 17.38
CA VAL A 360 -10.84 6.44 16.87
C VAL A 360 -10.14 7.16 18.02
N LEU A 361 -10.86 7.44 19.12
CA LEU A 361 -10.29 8.07 20.30
C LEU A 361 -9.25 7.18 21.00
N GLU A 362 -9.53 5.88 21.11
CA GLU A 362 -8.57 4.91 21.66
C GLU A 362 -7.30 4.83 20.80
N GLN A 363 -7.43 4.81 19.47
CA GLN A 363 -6.29 4.84 18.56
C GLN A 363 -5.49 6.15 18.68
N ALA A 364 -6.17 7.29 18.86
CA ALA A 364 -5.50 8.57 19.10
C ALA A 364 -4.74 8.56 20.43
N ASP A 365 -5.33 8.03 21.50
CA ASP A 365 -4.70 7.89 22.81
C ASP A 365 -3.47 6.96 22.74
N GLU A 366 -3.56 5.83 22.03
CA GLU A 366 -2.41 4.95 21.78
C GLU A 366 -1.29 5.63 21.00
N LEU A 367 -1.64 6.37 19.93
CA LEU A 367 -0.66 7.09 19.14
C LEU A 367 0.07 8.15 19.97
N ILE A 368 -0.65 8.87 20.83
CA ILE A 368 -0.04 9.85 21.75
C ILE A 368 0.97 9.16 22.67
N LEU A 369 0.59 8.05 23.29
CA LEU A 369 1.49 7.30 24.18
C LEU A 369 2.70 6.75 23.43
N ALA A 370 2.50 6.26 22.21
CA ALA A 370 3.58 5.74 21.39
C ALA A 370 4.56 6.86 20.95
N VAL A 371 4.05 8.06 20.62
CA VAL A 371 4.90 9.23 20.36
C VAL A 371 5.70 9.64 21.58
N ILE A 372 5.09 9.67 22.78
CA ILE A 372 5.80 9.99 24.04
C ILE A 372 6.89 8.96 24.35
N ALA A 373 6.65 7.68 24.04
CA ALA A 373 7.63 6.63 24.28
C ALA A 373 8.77 6.63 23.26
N ALA A 374 8.55 7.21 22.08
CA ALA A 374 9.44 7.10 20.93
C ALA A 374 10.25 8.37 20.64
N LEU A 375 9.66 9.55 20.88
CA LEU A 375 10.31 10.83 20.63
C LEU A 375 10.76 11.47 21.93
N GLU A 376 11.71 12.39 21.84
CA GLU A 376 12.19 13.17 22.98
C GLU A 376 12.25 14.67 22.67
N GLY A 377 12.24 15.49 23.71
CA GLY A 377 12.53 16.93 23.64
C GLY A 377 11.43 17.78 22.99
N ASP A 378 11.83 18.81 22.25
CA ASP A 378 10.91 19.80 21.69
C ASP A 378 10.00 19.20 20.60
N GLN A 379 10.52 18.24 19.83
CA GLN A 379 9.77 17.55 18.76
C GLN A 379 8.62 16.72 19.34
N GLU A 380 8.90 15.90 20.36
CA GLU A 380 7.88 15.16 21.12
C GLU A 380 6.81 16.11 21.65
N THR A 381 7.24 17.16 22.35
CA THR A 381 6.36 18.14 22.98
C THR A 381 5.42 18.81 21.98
N GLU A 382 5.92 19.12 20.78
CA GLU A 382 5.11 19.76 19.75
C GLU A 382 4.10 18.80 19.13
N ILE A 383 4.52 17.59 18.76
CA ILE A 383 3.65 16.60 18.12
C ILE A 383 2.54 16.15 19.07
N VAL A 384 2.88 15.85 20.33
CA VAL A 384 1.92 15.45 21.36
C VAL A 384 0.86 16.53 21.57
N ARG A 385 1.26 17.81 21.55
CA ARG A 385 0.33 18.95 21.67
C ARG A 385 -0.72 18.97 20.56
N TYR A 386 -0.30 18.77 19.31
CA TYR A 386 -1.22 18.73 18.18
C TYR A 386 -2.12 17.48 18.20
N LEU A 387 -1.58 16.32 18.57
CA LEU A 387 -2.36 15.09 18.72
C LEU A 387 -3.42 15.21 19.82
N LEU A 388 -3.08 15.79 20.98
CA LEU A 388 -4.04 16.05 22.06
C LEU A 388 -5.15 16.99 21.62
N ARG A 389 -4.84 18.02 20.82
CA ARG A 389 -5.84 18.94 20.26
C ARG A 389 -6.77 18.25 19.25
N LEU A 390 -6.22 17.39 18.40
CA LEU A 390 -7.03 16.56 17.50
C LEU A 390 -7.95 15.64 18.30
N ARG A 391 -7.41 14.92 19.28
CA ARG A 391 -8.16 14.02 20.17
C ARG A 391 -9.29 14.73 20.92
N ASP A 392 -9.04 15.93 21.47
CA ASP A 392 -10.08 16.75 22.10
C ASP A 392 -11.18 17.17 21.10
N SER A 393 -10.79 17.55 19.89
CA SER A 393 -11.75 17.93 18.84
C SER A 393 -12.61 16.74 18.40
N LEU A 394 -12.02 15.55 18.28
CA LEU A 394 -12.72 14.30 17.94
C LEU A 394 -13.66 13.82 19.07
N SER A 395 -13.42 14.18 20.33
CA SER A 395 -14.27 13.76 21.46
C SER A 395 -15.73 14.22 21.36
N ARG A 396 -15.97 15.26 20.54
CA ARG A 396 -17.30 15.82 20.27
C ARG A 396 -17.91 15.30 18.96
N GLN A 397 -17.13 14.58 18.15
CA GLN A 397 -17.56 14.01 16.87
C GLN A 397 -18.47 12.81 17.09
N ARG A 398 -19.44 12.61 16.20
CA ARG A 398 -20.30 11.42 16.17
C ARG A 398 -19.97 10.56 14.96
N SER A 399 -20.02 9.24 15.15
CA SER A 399 -19.90 8.27 14.06
C SER A 399 -20.97 8.52 13.00
N GLY A 400 -20.62 8.29 11.74
CA GLY A 400 -21.54 8.41 10.62
C GLY A 400 -21.93 9.85 10.25
N GLN A 401 -21.29 10.85 10.86
CA GLN A 401 -21.50 12.26 10.57
C GLN A 401 -20.23 12.87 10.02
N SER A 402 -20.36 13.78 9.05
CA SER A 402 -19.24 14.53 8.50
C SER A 402 -18.39 15.18 9.60
N LEU A 403 -17.07 15.21 9.38
CA LEU A 403 -16.12 15.75 10.33
C LEU A 403 -16.43 17.23 10.63
N MET A 404 -16.43 17.60 11.91
CA MET A 404 -16.65 18.99 12.33
C MET A 404 -15.49 19.89 11.87
N PRO A 405 -15.76 21.18 11.56
CA PRO A 405 -14.73 22.12 11.12
C PRO A 405 -13.52 22.24 12.06
N GLU A 406 -13.74 22.16 13.37
CA GLU A 406 -12.66 22.21 14.36
C GLU A 406 -11.76 20.98 14.31
N ALA A 407 -12.35 19.80 14.12
CA ALA A 407 -11.61 18.54 13.99
C ALA A 407 -10.88 18.46 12.65
N GLU A 408 -11.47 18.98 11.58
CA GLU A 408 -10.83 19.16 10.27
C GLU A 408 -9.58 20.06 10.36
N ALA A 409 -9.67 21.18 11.07
CA ALA A 409 -8.54 22.08 11.28
C ALA A 409 -7.43 21.41 12.10
N ALA A 410 -7.77 20.76 13.22
CA ALA A 410 -6.80 20.05 14.05
C ALA A 410 -6.10 18.91 13.29
N ARG A 411 -6.86 18.21 12.43
CA ARG A 411 -6.32 17.18 11.53
C ARG A 411 -5.28 17.75 10.58
N ALA A 412 -5.59 18.87 9.92
CA ALA A 412 -4.67 19.52 9.00
C ALA A 412 -3.36 19.97 9.68
N GLU A 413 -3.44 20.46 10.92
CA GLU A 413 -2.28 20.83 11.71
C GLU A 413 -1.37 19.63 12.03
N VAL A 414 -1.95 18.50 12.48
CA VAL A 414 -1.19 17.25 12.75
C VAL A 414 -0.54 16.72 11.46
N ILE A 415 -1.24 16.76 10.34
CA ILE A 415 -0.68 16.36 9.03
C ILE A 415 0.53 17.23 8.69
N ASN A 416 0.40 18.55 8.86
CA ASN A 416 1.45 19.49 8.47
C ASN A 416 2.74 19.31 9.29
N ILE A 417 2.64 19.11 10.61
CA ILE A 417 3.83 18.91 11.45
C ILE A 417 4.58 17.61 11.09
N VAL A 418 3.86 16.51 10.87
CA VAL A 418 4.48 15.25 10.42
C VAL A 418 5.09 15.41 9.04
N ASN A 419 4.42 16.12 8.15
CA ASN A 419 4.92 16.34 6.80
C ASN A 419 6.23 17.15 6.80
N ASN A 420 6.33 18.18 7.64
CA ASN A 420 7.55 18.97 7.81
C ASN A 420 8.71 18.13 8.36
N PHE A 421 8.44 17.25 9.33
CA PHE A 421 9.45 16.33 9.85
C PHE A 421 10.12 15.51 8.73
N PHE A 422 9.33 14.85 7.87
CA PHE A 422 9.89 14.08 6.76
C PHE A 422 10.58 14.95 5.72
N TYR A 423 10.06 16.16 5.46
CA TYR A 423 10.68 17.10 4.52
C TYR A 423 12.10 17.49 4.97
N GLU A 424 12.26 17.86 6.24
CA GLU A 424 13.55 18.26 6.82
C GLU A 424 14.56 17.11 6.74
N LYS A 425 14.16 15.88 7.08
CA LYS A 425 15.02 14.70 7.00
C LYS A 425 15.43 14.38 5.56
N LEU A 426 14.50 14.46 4.60
CA LEU A 426 14.78 14.20 3.18
C LEU A 426 15.74 15.24 2.57
N THR A 427 15.53 16.52 2.87
CA THR A 427 16.32 17.61 2.27
C THR A 427 17.69 17.80 2.90
N ALA A 428 17.92 17.18 4.05
CA ALA A 428 19.20 17.24 4.72
C ALA A 428 20.30 16.38 4.06
N LEU A 429 19.93 15.35 3.28
CA LEU A 429 20.90 14.59 2.47
C LEU A 429 20.97 15.21 1.06
N PRO A 430 22.10 15.82 0.65
CA PRO A 430 22.18 16.57 -0.62
C PRO A 430 21.81 15.73 -1.85
N ALA A 431 22.18 14.45 -1.88
CA ALA A 431 21.90 13.56 -2.99
C ALA A 431 20.40 13.24 -3.17
N ILE A 432 19.64 13.24 -2.06
CA ILE A 432 18.18 13.06 -2.08
C ILE A 432 17.51 14.37 -2.49
N CYS A 433 17.94 15.49 -1.91
CA CYS A 433 17.44 16.81 -2.27
C CYS A 433 17.64 17.10 -3.77
N ALA A 434 18.84 16.84 -4.30
CA ALA A 434 19.15 17.02 -5.71
C ALA A 434 18.23 16.16 -6.60
N TYR A 435 18.04 14.88 -6.25
CA TYR A 435 17.14 14.00 -7.00
C TYR A 435 15.69 14.49 -7.00
N MET A 436 15.21 14.97 -5.86
CA MET A 436 13.90 15.58 -5.69
C MET A 436 13.73 16.84 -6.55
N ASP A 437 14.76 17.67 -6.64
CA ASP A 437 14.75 18.89 -7.45
C ASP A 437 14.84 18.58 -8.96
N ASP A 438 15.62 17.57 -9.35
CA ASP A 438 15.70 17.10 -10.73
C ASP A 438 14.35 16.56 -11.22
N LEU A 439 13.64 15.80 -10.39
CA LEU A 439 12.28 15.34 -10.72
C LEU A 439 11.31 16.50 -10.91
N LYS A 440 11.40 17.56 -10.10
CA LYS A 440 10.58 18.77 -10.23
C LYS A 440 10.87 19.57 -11.49
N ALA A 441 12.08 19.46 -12.02
CA ALA A 441 12.53 20.20 -13.21
C ALA A 441 12.11 19.54 -14.53
N GLN A 442 11.64 18.29 -14.47
CA GLN A 442 11.07 17.53 -15.61
C GLN A 442 9.58 17.82 -15.76
#